data_AF-A0A5J4YAJ4-F1
#
_entry.id   AF-A0A5J4YAJ4-F1
#
_cell.length_a   1.000
_cell.length_b   1.000
_cell.length_c   1.000
_cell.angle_alpha   90.00
_cell.angle_beta   90.00
_cell.angle_gamma   90.00
#
_symmetry.space_group_name_H-M   'P 1'
#
loop_
_entity.id
_entity.type
_entity.pdbx_description
1 polymer ?
#
loop_
_entity_poly.entity_id
_entity_poly.type
_entity_poly.pdbx_seq_one_letter_code
_entity_poly.pdbx_strand_id
1 'polypeptide(L)'
;MEMHHKLRRDPAWPSNACNLCGQVGHQAAQCTNGTINWKGIYGEDAFKLRDPLYHSDYSRIAQEKKVDLTALEARARQYAKEKCVAAGMDYDQVLDKSAVWQGPVSTANTANGATVKQDGDAAAKSGTGGAQEPLPDGWSEAKDQQQRTYYWHTKTKKVQWDRPTAATPA
;
A
#
# COMPACT_ATOMS: atom_id res chain seq x y z
N MET A 1 12.73 -10.61 -1.87
CA MET A 1 13.11 -11.44 -0.70
C MET A 1 14.41 -10.96 -0.01
N GLU A 2 15.09 -9.90 -0.48
CA GLU A 2 16.42 -9.48 0.05
C GLU A 2 16.42 -8.64 1.34
N MET A 3 15.26 -8.16 1.82
CA MET A 3 15.22 -7.25 2.98
C MET A 3 15.21 -7.98 4.34
N HIS A 4 14.83 -9.26 4.41
CA HIS A 4 14.72 -10.01 5.67
C HIS A 4 16.06 -10.56 6.22
N HIS A 5 17.14 -10.44 5.45
CA HIS A 5 18.47 -10.92 5.87
C HIS A 5 19.32 -9.78 6.48
N LYS A 6 19.07 -8.52 6.07
CA LYS A 6 19.80 -7.35 6.56
C LYS A 6 19.34 -6.92 7.95
N LEU A 7 18.07 -7.10 8.28
CA LEU A 7 17.50 -6.74 9.59
C LEU A 7 17.86 -7.72 10.73
N ARG A 8 18.52 -8.85 10.42
CA ARG A 8 18.91 -9.87 11.42
C ARG A 8 20.41 -9.91 11.73
N ARG A 9 21.23 -9.12 11.04
CA ARG A 9 22.67 -9.07 11.29
C ARG A 9 22.96 -7.96 12.28
N ASP A 10 23.62 -8.30 13.39
CA ASP A 10 24.17 -7.31 14.30
C ASP A 10 25.25 -6.49 13.57
N PRO A 11 25.20 -5.14 13.59
CA PRO A 11 26.20 -4.28 12.96
C PRO A 11 27.64 -4.53 13.45
N ALA A 12 27.82 -5.11 14.64
CA ALA A 12 29.13 -5.41 15.21
C ALA A 12 29.79 -6.68 14.64
N TRP A 13 29.07 -7.50 13.86
CA TRP A 13 29.60 -8.76 13.34
C TRP A 13 30.36 -8.56 12.01
N PRO A 14 31.45 -9.32 11.78
CA PRO A 14 32.19 -9.20 10.53
C PRO A 14 31.32 -9.66 9.35
N SER A 15 31.55 -9.10 8.17
CA SER A 15 30.70 -9.33 6.98
C SER A 15 30.62 -10.80 6.54
N ASN A 16 31.64 -11.59 6.88
CA ASN A 16 31.76 -13.03 6.61
C ASN A 16 31.20 -13.93 7.74
N ALA A 17 30.71 -13.36 8.84
CA ALA A 17 30.05 -14.13 9.90
C ALA A 17 28.66 -14.60 9.47
N CYS A 18 28.18 -15.67 10.09
CA CYS A 18 26.82 -16.15 9.95
C CYS A 18 25.78 -15.12 10.44
N ASN A 19 24.72 -14.88 9.66
CA ASN A 19 23.62 -13.96 10.02
C ASN A 19 22.80 -14.38 11.25
N LEU A 20 22.97 -15.60 11.75
CA LEU A 20 22.15 -16.15 12.85
C LEU A 20 22.91 -16.22 14.18
N CYS A 21 24.22 -16.51 14.15
CA CYS A 21 25.02 -16.74 15.36
C CYS A 21 26.33 -15.93 15.42
N GLY A 22 26.66 -15.14 14.39
CA GLY A 22 27.86 -14.30 14.38
C GLY A 22 29.19 -15.04 14.22
N GLN A 23 29.20 -16.37 14.10
CA GLN A 23 30.43 -17.15 13.89
C GLN A 23 30.83 -17.18 12.40
N VAL A 24 32.13 -17.10 12.13
CA VAL A 24 32.70 -17.22 10.78
C VAL A 24 32.85 -18.69 10.36
N GLY A 25 32.78 -18.96 9.05
CA GLY A 25 33.07 -20.30 8.50
C GLY A 25 31.85 -21.12 8.07
N HIS A 26 30.63 -20.60 8.18
CA HIS A 26 29.43 -21.25 7.62
C HIS A 26 28.38 -20.22 7.19
N GLN A 27 27.56 -20.59 6.20
CA GLN A 27 26.39 -19.80 5.82
C GLN A 27 25.26 -19.98 6.84
N ALA A 28 24.36 -19.01 6.94
CA ALA A 28 23.21 -19.09 7.86
C ALA A 28 22.35 -20.36 7.67
N ALA A 29 22.26 -20.89 6.45
CA ALA A 29 21.55 -22.14 6.14
C ALA A 29 22.23 -23.39 6.72
N GLN A 30 23.52 -23.31 7.07
CA GLN A 30 24.34 -24.40 7.62
C GLN A 30 24.75 -24.12 9.07
N CYS A 31 24.06 -23.19 9.74
CA CYS A 31 24.34 -22.81 11.11
C CYS A 31 23.92 -23.92 12.08
N THR A 32 24.90 -24.56 12.72
CA THR A 32 24.68 -25.61 13.74
C THR A 32 24.11 -25.05 15.04
N ASN A 33 24.37 -23.77 15.34
CA ASN A 33 23.70 -22.99 16.39
C ASN A 33 22.36 -22.40 15.93
N GLY A 34 21.92 -22.71 14.70
CA GLY A 34 20.83 -22.06 13.98
C GLY A 34 19.42 -22.40 14.44
N THR A 35 19.24 -22.93 15.65
CA THR A 35 17.91 -23.04 16.26
C THR A 35 17.48 -21.65 16.69
N ILE A 36 17.01 -20.85 15.75
CA ILE A 36 16.37 -19.56 16.01
C ILE A 36 15.30 -19.81 17.06
N ASN A 37 15.43 -19.17 18.22
CA ASN A 37 14.43 -19.28 19.28
C ASN A 37 13.19 -18.46 18.88
N TRP A 38 12.43 -19.00 17.92
CA TRP A 38 11.20 -18.42 17.41
C TRP A 38 10.21 -18.12 18.53
N LYS A 39 10.18 -18.99 19.55
CA LYS A 39 9.32 -18.88 20.73
C LYS A 39 9.69 -17.68 21.61
N GLY A 40 10.98 -17.38 21.77
CA GLY A 40 11.46 -16.20 22.51
C GLY A 40 11.26 -14.88 21.75
N ILE A 41 11.33 -14.91 20.41
CA ILE A 41 11.19 -13.71 19.58
C ILE A 41 9.73 -13.29 19.44
N TYR A 42 8.84 -14.24 19.19
CA TYR A 42 7.44 -13.94 18.83
C TYR A 42 6.43 -14.36 19.92
N GLY A 43 6.89 -14.96 21.02
CA GLY A 43 6.03 -15.52 22.06
C GLY A 43 5.47 -16.90 21.68
N GLU A 44 4.77 -17.53 22.63
CA GLU A 44 4.25 -18.89 22.43
C GLU A 44 3.08 -18.95 21.43
N ASP A 45 2.43 -17.82 21.17
CA ASP A 45 1.20 -17.75 20.38
C ASP A 45 1.43 -17.48 18.89
N ALA A 46 2.63 -17.02 18.49
CA ALA A 46 2.87 -16.54 17.14
C ALA A 46 2.80 -17.61 16.05
N PHE A 47 2.99 -18.88 16.43
CA PHE A 47 2.93 -20.03 15.52
C PHE A 47 1.78 -20.98 15.85
N LYS A 48 0.85 -20.57 16.71
CA LYS A 48 -0.37 -21.32 16.92
C LYS A 48 -1.23 -21.19 15.67
N LEU A 49 -1.60 -22.34 15.11
CA LEU A 49 -2.58 -22.38 14.04
C LEU A 49 -3.87 -21.75 14.57
N ARG A 50 -4.50 -20.90 13.76
CA ARG A 50 -5.79 -20.31 14.11
C ARG A 50 -6.76 -21.44 14.47
N ASP A 51 -7.46 -21.29 15.59
CA ASP A 51 -8.45 -22.28 16.01
C ASP A 51 -9.45 -22.58 14.88
N PRO A 52 -9.77 -23.86 14.64
CA PRO A 52 -10.73 -24.24 13.62
C PRO A 52 -12.08 -23.59 13.93
N LEU A 53 -12.68 -22.95 12.91
CA LEU A 53 -13.99 -22.33 13.04
C LEU A 53 -15.07 -23.38 12.81
N TYR A 54 -15.88 -23.66 13.83
CA TYR A 54 -17.05 -24.52 13.69
C TYR A 54 -18.30 -23.71 13.34
N HIS A 55 -19.34 -24.39 12.86
CA HIS A 55 -20.57 -23.71 12.46
C HIS A 55 -21.25 -22.96 13.63
N SER A 56 -21.13 -23.51 14.85
CA SER A 56 -21.58 -22.87 16.09
C SER A 56 -20.83 -21.58 16.43
N ASP A 57 -19.61 -21.38 15.93
CA ASP A 57 -18.82 -20.18 16.20
C ASP A 57 -19.22 -19.00 15.32
N TYR A 58 -19.88 -19.22 14.18
CA TYR A 58 -20.22 -18.13 13.26
C TYR A 58 -21.15 -17.10 13.89
N SER A 59 -22.18 -17.54 14.62
CA SER A 59 -23.12 -16.64 15.31
C SER A 59 -22.43 -15.88 16.44
N ARG A 60 -21.57 -16.55 17.21
CA ARG A 60 -20.75 -15.95 18.27
C ARG A 60 -19.81 -14.88 17.71
N ILE A 61 -19.03 -15.21 16.68
CA ILE A 61 -18.12 -14.27 16.01
C ILE A 61 -18.89 -13.10 15.40
N ALA A 62 -20.07 -13.36 14.80
CA ALA A 62 -20.91 -12.30 14.25
C ALA A 62 -21.42 -11.36 15.35
N GLN A 63 -21.75 -11.88 16.53
CA GLN A 63 -22.18 -11.08 17.67
C GLN A 63 -21.01 -10.30 18.31
N GLU A 64 -19.86 -10.93 18.50
CA GLU A 64 -18.63 -10.30 19.00
C GLU A 64 -18.16 -9.16 18.08
N LYS A 65 -18.35 -9.31 16.76
CA LYS A 65 -18.03 -8.28 15.76
C LYS A 65 -19.03 -7.11 15.72
N LYS A 66 -20.18 -7.21 16.39
CA LYS A 66 -21.13 -6.08 16.47
C LYS A 66 -20.55 -5.01 17.37
N VAL A 67 -19.90 -4.04 16.74
CA VAL A 67 -19.48 -2.81 17.40
C VAL A 67 -20.70 -1.93 17.61
N ASP A 68 -20.94 -1.51 18.85
CA ASP A 68 -21.93 -0.49 19.14
C ASP A 68 -21.44 0.86 18.57
N LEU A 69 -21.96 1.22 17.40
CA LEU A 69 -21.59 2.43 16.69
C LEU A 69 -21.91 3.69 17.50
N THR A 70 -22.98 3.66 18.30
CA THR A 70 -23.41 4.82 19.09
C THR A 70 -22.45 5.08 20.24
N ALA A 71 -22.07 4.01 20.96
CA ALA A 71 -21.07 4.09 22.02
C ALA A 71 -19.69 4.46 21.47
N LEU A 72 -19.33 3.93 20.29
CA LEU A 72 -18.07 4.28 19.60
C LEU A 72 -18.04 5.76 19.20
N GLU A 73 -19.12 6.27 18.62
CA GLU A 73 -19.24 7.68 18.23
C GLU A 73 -19.17 8.60 19.45
N ALA A 74 -19.85 8.24 20.55
CA ALA A 74 -19.77 8.99 21.80
C ALA A 74 -18.34 9.07 22.35
N ARG A 75 -17.62 7.93 22.39
CA ARG A 75 -16.21 7.89 22.77
C ARG A 75 -15.32 8.71 21.84
N ALA A 76 -15.53 8.61 20.53
CA ALA A 76 -14.78 9.35 19.53
C ALA A 76 -14.97 10.87 19.70
N ARG A 77 -16.21 11.32 19.96
CA ARG A 77 -16.53 12.72 20.25
C ARG A 77 -15.88 13.21 21.54
N GLN A 78 -15.93 12.42 22.61
CA GLN A 78 -15.27 12.76 23.88
C GLN A 78 -13.75 12.91 23.68
N TYR A 79 -13.12 11.94 23.01
CA TYR A 79 -11.70 12.01 22.68
C TYR A 79 -11.36 13.25 21.84
N ALA A 80 -12.17 13.57 20.84
CA ALA A 80 -11.98 14.76 20.01
C ALA A 80 -12.10 16.06 20.83
N LYS A 81 -13.06 16.13 21.77
CA LYS A 81 -13.19 17.25 22.72
C LYS A 81 -11.95 17.40 23.59
N GLU A 82 -11.49 16.33 24.22
CA GLU A 82 -10.29 16.31 25.05
C GLU A 82 -9.05 16.77 24.26
N LYS A 83 -8.92 16.32 23.01
CA LYS A 83 -7.83 16.73 22.12
C LYS A 83 -7.91 18.20 21.71
N CYS A 84 -9.11 18.74 21.45
CA CYS A 84 -9.28 20.17 21.16
C CYS A 84 -8.88 21.02 22.38
N VAL A 85 -9.35 20.64 23.58
CA VAL A 85 -8.99 21.33 24.83
C VAL A 85 -7.49 21.29 25.08
N ALA A 86 -6.85 20.13 24.88
CA ALA A 86 -5.39 20.00 25.01
C ALA A 86 -4.61 20.87 24.00
N ALA A 87 -5.20 21.15 22.83
CA ALA A 87 -4.63 22.04 21.82
C ALA A 87 -5.02 23.52 22.03
N GLY A 88 -5.75 23.86 23.09
CA GLY A 88 -6.26 25.22 23.35
C GLY A 88 -7.34 25.67 22.37
N MET A 89 -7.99 24.73 21.69
CA MET A 89 -9.08 24.98 20.75
C MET A 89 -10.44 24.60 21.36
N ASP A 90 -11.46 25.37 21.01
CA ASP A 90 -12.85 25.03 21.35
C ASP A 90 -13.44 24.05 20.33
N TYR A 91 -14.03 22.96 20.84
CA TYR A 91 -14.56 21.89 20.00
C TYR A 91 -15.72 22.35 19.11
N ASP A 92 -16.62 23.19 19.64
CA ASP A 92 -17.79 23.66 18.89
C ASP A 92 -17.38 24.64 17.79
N GLN A 93 -16.37 25.48 18.03
CA GLN A 93 -15.78 26.34 17.01
C GLN A 93 -15.07 25.54 15.90
N VAL A 94 -14.38 24.45 16.24
CA VAL A 94 -13.76 23.55 15.24
C VAL A 94 -14.82 22.87 14.39
N LEU A 95 -15.94 22.47 15.00
CA LEU A 95 -17.07 21.86 14.30
C LEU A 95 -17.72 22.85 13.32
N ASP A 96 -17.96 24.09 13.75
CA ASP A 96 -18.51 25.17 12.90
C ASP A 96 -17.58 25.48 11.71
N LYS A 97 -16.27 25.60 11.96
CA LYS A 97 -15.27 25.77 10.90
C LYS A 97 -15.23 24.60 9.91
N SER A 98 -15.45 23.37 10.40
CA SER A 98 -15.50 22.19 9.54
C SER A 98 -16.75 22.15 8.65
N ALA A 99 -17.85 22.79 9.06
CA ALA A 99 -19.07 22.89 8.27
C ALA A 99 -18.95 23.87 7.08
N VAL A 100 -18.07 24.87 7.19
CA VAL A 100 -17.82 25.89 6.17
C VAL A 100 -16.92 25.38 5.04
N TRP A 101 -16.10 24.35 5.28
CA TRP A 101 -15.26 23.74 4.24
C TRP A 101 -16.07 22.77 3.36
N GLN A 102 -16.77 23.34 2.36
CA GLN A 102 -17.39 22.60 1.26
C GLN A 102 -16.50 22.69 0.00
N GLY A 103 -15.30 22.12 0.05
CA GLY A 103 -14.61 21.71 -1.19
C GLY A 103 -15.45 20.65 -1.91
N PRO A 104 -15.25 20.37 -3.21
CA PRO A 104 -16.12 19.47 -3.97
C PRO A 104 -16.13 18.08 -3.34
N VAL A 105 -17.18 17.80 -2.57
CA VAL A 105 -17.51 16.46 -2.11
C VAL A 105 -18.12 15.76 -3.32
N SER A 106 -17.34 14.87 -3.94
CA SER A 106 -17.90 13.87 -4.82
C SER A 106 -18.80 12.96 -3.96
N THR A 107 -20.07 13.36 -3.79
CA THR A 107 -21.15 12.56 -3.24
C THR A 107 -21.52 11.49 -4.25
N ALA A 108 -20.63 10.52 -4.42
CA ALA A 108 -20.89 9.28 -5.14
C ALA A 108 -20.14 8.16 -4.41
N ASN A 109 -20.56 7.88 -3.16
CA ASN A 109 -20.23 6.61 -2.54
C ASN A 109 -21.20 6.25 -1.39
N THR A 110 -22.50 6.19 -1.71
CA THR A 110 -23.47 5.42 -0.90
C THR A 110 -24.37 4.63 -1.83
N ALA A 111 -23.84 3.50 -2.28
CA ALA A 111 -24.52 2.25 -2.64
C ALA A 111 -23.60 1.50 -3.61
N ASN A 112 -22.95 0.43 -3.15
CA ASN A 112 -23.04 -0.89 -3.80
C ASN A 112 -22.09 -1.89 -3.15
N GLY A 113 -22.68 -2.99 -2.69
CA GLY A 113 -21.99 -4.25 -2.52
C GLY A 113 -21.37 -4.68 -3.85
N ALA A 114 -20.25 -5.38 -3.74
CA ALA A 114 -19.45 -5.86 -4.85
C ALA A 114 -20.27 -6.72 -5.84
N THR A 115 -20.48 -6.21 -7.04
CA THR A 115 -20.53 -7.00 -8.27
C THR A 115 -19.69 -6.30 -9.33
N VAL A 116 -18.56 -6.93 -9.66
CA VAL A 116 -17.73 -6.62 -10.82
C VAL A 116 -18.53 -6.98 -12.07
N LYS A 117 -18.90 -5.99 -12.88
CA LYS A 117 -18.99 -6.10 -14.34
C LYS A 117 -18.63 -4.77 -14.99
N GLN A 118 -17.92 -4.93 -16.09
CA GLN A 118 -17.17 -3.99 -16.89
C GLN A 118 -18.12 -3.28 -17.89
N ASP A 119 -17.60 -2.22 -18.52
CA ASP A 119 -18.00 -1.67 -19.84
C ASP A 119 -18.68 -0.28 -19.84
N GLY A 120 -17.94 0.70 -20.42
CA GLY A 120 -18.41 1.89 -21.17
C GLY A 120 -19.08 3.03 -20.39
N ASP A 121 -18.93 4.33 -20.68
CA ASP A 121 -18.24 5.12 -21.71
C ASP A 121 -18.24 6.60 -21.23
N ALA A 122 -17.19 7.36 -21.59
CA ALA A 122 -17.11 8.82 -21.86
C ALA A 122 -17.76 9.86 -20.87
N ALA A 123 -17.15 10.98 -20.49
CA ALA A 123 -16.18 11.83 -21.17
C ALA A 123 -15.57 12.90 -20.23
N ALA A 124 -14.31 13.27 -20.55
CA ALA A 124 -13.71 14.62 -20.55
C ALA A 124 -13.53 15.35 -19.19
N LYS A 125 -12.37 15.91 -18.83
CA LYS A 125 -11.44 16.80 -19.54
C LYS A 125 -10.10 16.80 -18.79
N SER A 126 -8.92 16.83 -19.41
CA SER A 126 -8.26 18.01 -20.01
C SER A 126 -6.89 17.50 -20.50
N GLY A 127 -6.21 18.00 -21.53
CA GLY A 127 -6.43 19.10 -22.46
C GLY A 127 -5.22 19.13 -23.40
N THR A 128 -5.46 19.61 -24.62
CA THR A 128 -4.53 20.41 -25.46
C THR A 128 -3.13 19.80 -25.70
N GLY A 129 -2.84 19.22 -26.86
CA GLY A 129 -2.82 19.90 -28.15
C GLY A 129 -1.37 19.94 -28.65
N GLY A 130 -1.06 19.13 -29.66
CA GLY A 130 0.25 19.09 -30.29
C GLY A 130 0.21 18.14 -31.48
N ALA A 131 0.42 18.69 -32.66
CA ALA A 131 0.25 18.07 -33.96
C ALA A 131 0.84 16.64 -34.07
N GLN A 132 0.12 15.81 -34.83
CA GLN A 132 0.54 14.51 -35.33
C GLN A 132 1.76 14.66 -36.26
N GLU A 133 2.95 14.81 -35.67
CA GLU A 133 4.19 14.52 -36.38
C GLU A 133 4.42 13.00 -36.32
N PRO A 134 4.56 12.30 -37.46
CA PRO A 134 4.73 10.86 -37.47
C PRO A 134 5.97 10.46 -36.66
N LEU A 135 5.84 9.45 -35.80
CA LEU A 135 6.98 8.91 -35.06
C LEU A 135 8.07 8.48 -36.08
N PRO A 136 9.37 8.65 -35.75
CA PRO A 136 10.44 8.20 -36.60
C PRO A 136 10.36 6.70 -36.88
N ASP A 137 10.86 6.29 -38.04
CA ASP A 137 10.73 4.92 -38.54
C ASP A 137 11.31 3.90 -37.53
N GLY A 138 10.47 2.98 -37.07
CA GLY A 138 10.83 1.96 -36.07
C GLY A 138 10.44 2.25 -34.62
N TRP A 139 9.91 3.43 -34.31
CA TRP A 139 9.36 3.75 -32.99
C TRP A 139 7.85 3.52 -32.91
N SER A 140 7.38 3.08 -31.76
CA SER A 140 5.96 2.85 -31.49
C SER A 140 5.58 3.42 -30.13
N GLU A 141 4.40 4.04 -30.07
CA GLU A 141 3.81 4.55 -28.85
C GLU A 141 2.97 3.45 -28.19
N ALA A 142 3.15 3.26 -26.88
CA ALA A 142 2.30 2.39 -26.09
C ALA A 142 1.98 3.02 -24.73
N LYS A 143 0.85 2.62 -24.14
CA LYS A 143 0.40 3.10 -22.82
C LYS A 143 0.49 1.98 -21.79
N ASP A 144 1.03 2.32 -20.62
CA ASP A 144 1.04 1.46 -19.44
C ASP A 144 -0.38 1.36 -18.83
N GLN A 145 -0.59 0.42 -17.90
CA GLN A 145 -1.79 0.29 -17.05
C GLN A 145 -2.09 1.58 -16.27
N GLN A 146 -1.07 2.42 -16.06
CA GLN A 146 -1.19 3.74 -15.44
C GLN A 146 -1.48 4.87 -16.45
N GLN A 147 -1.82 4.54 -17.70
CA GLN A 147 -2.08 5.49 -18.80
C GLN A 147 -0.91 6.43 -19.14
N ARG A 148 0.31 6.09 -18.70
CA ARG A 148 1.53 6.81 -19.09
C ARG A 148 1.98 6.34 -20.47
N THR A 149 2.20 7.28 -21.37
CA THR A 149 2.77 7.02 -22.69
C THR A 149 4.26 6.71 -22.57
N TYR A 150 4.70 5.61 -23.16
CA TYR A 150 6.09 5.26 -23.36
C TYR A 150 6.35 4.94 -24.84
N TYR A 151 7.57 5.21 -25.29
CA TYR A 151 8.00 4.96 -26.66
C TYR A 151 8.94 3.77 -26.68
N TRP A 152 8.64 2.78 -27.51
CA TRP A 152 9.48 1.60 -27.66
C TRP A 152 9.96 1.46 -29.11
N HIS A 153 11.22 1.11 -29.26
CA HIS A 153 11.84 0.90 -30.57
C HIS A 153 11.71 -0.58 -30.94
N THR A 154 11.05 -0.86 -32.07
CA THR A 154 10.72 -2.21 -32.53
C THR A 154 11.95 -3.09 -32.82
N LYS A 155 12.98 -2.51 -33.45
CA LYS A 155 14.26 -3.19 -33.80
C LYS A 155 15.22 -3.36 -32.61
N THR A 156 15.46 -2.32 -31.79
CA THR A 156 16.45 -2.35 -30.70
C THR A 156 15.87 -2.78 -29.35
N LYS A 157 14.55 -2.91 -29.23
CA LYS A 157 13.82 -3.18 -27.98
C LYS A 157 14.11 -2.18 -26.85
N LYS A 158 14.59 -0.98 -27.19
CA LYS A 158 14.78 0.13 -26.25
C LYS A 158 13.44 0.76 -25.90
N VAL A 159 13.29 1.20 -24.65
CA VAL A 159 12.11 1.91 -24.14
C VAL A 159 12.57 3.24 -23.57
N GLN A 160 11.84 4.31 -23.86
CA GLN A 160 12.09 5.65 -23.32
C GLN A 160 10.79 6.39 -23.02
N TRP A 161 10.87 7.34 -22.10
CA TRP A 161 9.73 8.16 -21.68
C TRP A 161 9.58 9.43 -22.51
N ASP A 162 10.69 9.96 -23.04
CA ASP A 162 10.70 11.12 -23.93
C ASP A 162 10.36 10.75 -25.38
N ARG A 163 9.58 11.61 -26.06
CA ARG A 163 9.18 11.36 -27.45
C ARG A 163 10.42 11.39 -28.36
N PRO A 164 10.73 10.28 -29.08
CA PRO A 164 11.85 10.25 -30.01
C PRO A 164 11.58 11.29 -31.12
N THR A 165 12.49 12.23 -31.29
CA THR A 165 12.51 13.14 -32.43
C THR A 165 13.35 12.53 -33.55
N ALA A 166 13.17 12.98 -34.81
CA ALA A 166 13.91 12.50 -35.98
C ALA A 166 15.45 12.60 -35.87
N ALA A 167 15.96 13.24 -34.81
CA ALA A 167 17.38 13.40 -34.49
C ALA A 167 17.96 12.31 -33.56
N THR A 168 17.20 11.28 -33.17
CA THR A 168 17.74 10.13 -32.43
C THR A 168 18.11 9.02 -33.43
N PRO A 169 19.37 8.93 -33.90
CA PRO A 169 19.79 7.80 -34.74
C PRO A 169 19.70 6.47 -33.98
N ALA A 170 19.43 5.40 -34.75
CA ALA A 170 19.20 4.03 -34.32
C ALA A 170 20.27 3.47 -33.35
#